data_AF-N8X0N5-F1
#
_entry.id   AF-N8X0N5-F1
#
_cell.length_a   1.000
_cell.length_b   1.000
_cell.length_c   1.000
_cell.angle_alpha   90.00
_cell.angle_beta   90.00
_cell.angle_gamma   90.00
#
_symmetry.space_group_name_H-M   'P 1'
#
loop_
_entity.id
_entity.type
_entity.pdbx_description
1 polymer ?
#
loop_
_entity_poly.entity_id
_entity_poly.type
_entity_poly.pdbx_seq_one_letter_code
_entity_poly.pdbx_strand_id
1 'polypeptide(L)'
;MEEVASAVQNFKKGDQVIISCVSRCGTCENCQKQLYAHCRNEGGWIMGYMIDGTHAEYVRTPFADTSLYHLPEGLNEDVAVFLSDILPTSHEIGVQYGQVKPGDNVAIVGAGPIGMSALLTAQFYSPANIIMVDVDDNQLEFAKKVMIEMT
;
A
#
# COMPACT_ATOMS: atom_id res chain seq x y z
N MET A 1 -3.25 9.76 -16.29
CA MET A 1 -2.28 9.30 -17.33
C MET A 1 -2.16 10.37 -18.41
N GLU A 2 -1.00 11.02 -18.55
CA GLU A 2 -0.80 12.06 -19.58
C GLU A 2 -0.35 11.47 -20.92
N GLU A 3 0.55 10.49 -20.88
CA GLU A 3 1.06 9.76 -22.05
C GLU A 3 1.17 8.26 -21.73
N VAL A 4 1.12 7.43 -22.78
CA VAL A 4 1.15 5.98 -22.67
C VAL A 4 2.06 5.40 -23.75
N ALA A 5 2.99 4.53 -23.35
CA ALA A 5 3.85 3.83 -24.30
C ALA A 5 3.06 2.78 -25.09
N SER A 6 3.44 2.54 -26.35
CA SER A 6 2.73 1.64 -27.27
C SER A 6 2.62 0.17 -26.82
N ALA A 7 3.48 -0.26 -25.91
CA ALA A 7 3.47 -1.62 -25.36
C ALA A 7 2.47 -1.81 -24.21
N VAL A 8 1.94 -0.71 -23.62
CA VAL A 8 0.97 -0.76 -22.52
C VAL A 8 -0.41 -1.13 -23.07
N GLN A 9 -1.07 -2.11 -22.44
CA GLN A 9 -2.33 -2.68 -22.93
C GLN A 9 -3.54 -2.28 -22.10
N ASN A 10 -3.37 -2.04 -20.80
CA ASN A 10 -4.47 -1.91 -19.84
C ASN A 10 -4.85 -0.45 -19.52
N PHE A 11 -4.10 0.51 -20.07
CA PHE A 11 -4.26 1.94 -19.78
C PHE A 11 -4.21 2.78 -21.05
N LYS A 12 -4.88 3.92 -21.01
CA LYS A 12 -4.90 4.93 -22.08
C LYS A 12 -4.72 6.34 -21.50
N LYS A 13 -4.41 7.30 -22.37
CA LYS A 13 -4.37 8.72 -22.00
C LYS A 13 -5.71 9.14 -21.38
N GLY A 14 -5.64 9.89 -20.28
CA GLY A 14 -6.80 10.35 -19.52
C GLY A 14 -7.23 9.44 -18.36
N ASP A 15 -6.74 8.19 -18.29
CA ASP A 15 -7.10 7.31 -17.16
C ASP A 15 -6.59 7.87 -15.83
N GLN A 16 -7.45 7.86 -14.81
CA GLN A 16 -7.06 8.11 -13.43
C GLN A 16 -6.55 6.81 -12.82
N VAL A 17 -5.38 6.86 -12.21
CA VAL A 17 -4.66 5.66 -11.75
C VAL A 17 -4.08 5.86 -10.36
N ILE A 18 -4.03 4.78 -9.60
CA ILE A 18 -3.23 4.63 -8.40
C ILE A 18 -1.87 4.07 -8.81
N ILE A 19 -0.80 4.72 -8.38
CA ILE A 19 0.58 4.30 -8.64
C ILE A 19 1.06 3.48 -7.44
N SER A 20 1.46 2.23 -7.65
CA SER A 20 2.13 1.44 -6.62
C SER A 20 3.54 1.97 -6.36
N CYS A 21 3.94 2.16 -5.10
CA CYS A 21 5.32 2.49 -4.74
C CYS A 21 6.31 1.36 -5.10
N VAL A 22 5.80 0.12 -5.20
CA VAL A 22 6.53 -1.06 -5.65
C VAL A 22 6.13 -1.41 -7.07
N SER A 23 7.06 -1.24 -8.01
CA SER A 23 6.87 -1.63 -9.41
C SER A 23 7.22 -3.11 -9.62
N ARG A 24 6.64 -3.78 -10.62
CA ARG A 24 6.94 -5.20 -10.87
C ARG A 24 6.91 -5.54 -12.36
N CYS A 25 7.89 -6.28 -12.85
CA CYS A 25 7.91 -6.71 -14.24
C CYS A 25 6.89 -7.81 -14.58
N GLY A 26 6.34 -8.49 -13.57
CA GLY A 26 5.36 -9.56 -13.74
C GLY A 26 5.92 -10.91 -14.22
N THR A 27 7.17 -10.96 -14.69
CA THR A 27 7.73 -12.15 -15.39
C THR A 27 8.91 -12.80 -14.68
N CYS A 28 9.68 -12.07 -13.85
CA CYS A 28 10.82 -12.66 -13.15
C CYS A 28 10.40 -13.62 -12.03
N GLU A 29 11.32 -14.49 -11.58
CA GLU A 29 11.07 -15.48 -10.53
C GLU A 29 10.43 -14.88 -9.27
N ASN A 30 10.91 -13.72 -8.83
CA ASN A 30 10.37 -13.05 -7.63
C ASN A 30 8.95 -12.55 -7.86
N CYS A 31 8.63 -12.02 -9.04
CA CYS A 31 7.26 -11.65 -9.38
C CYS A 31 6.32 -12.86 -9.43
N GLN A 32 6.79 -14.03 -9.90
CA GLN A 32 5.99 -15.25 -9.92
C GLN A 32 5.69 -15.77 -8.50
N LYS A 33 6.59 -15.51 -7.55
CA LYS A 33 6.42 -15.80 -6.12
C LYS A 33 5.73 -14.67 -5.34
N GLN A 34 5.22 -13.65 -6.02
CA GLN A 34 4.61 -12.45 -5.43
C GLN A 34 5.55 -11.61 -4.54
N LEU A 35 6.87 -11.79 -4.67
CA LEU A 35 7.90 -11.00 -3.98
C LEU A 35 8.24 -9.74 -4.78
N TYR A 36 7.25 -8.87 -4.99
CA TYR A 36 7.35 -7.75 -5.93
C TYR A 36 8.42 -6.72 -5.54
N ALA A 37 8.62 -6.47 -4.25
CA ALA A 37 9.67 -5.58 -3.74
C ALA A 37 11.09 -6.02 -4.17
N HIS A 38 11.27 -7.31 -4.50
CA HIS A 38 12.53 -7.89 -4.94
C HIS A 38 12.56 -8.18 -6.45
N CYS A 39 11.78 -7.45 -7.26
CA CYS A 39 11.80 -7.64 -8.71
C CYS A 39 13.23 -7.58 -9.27
N ARG A 40 13.56 -8.52 -10.17
CA ARG A 40 14.92 -8.64 -10.74
C ARG A 40 15.12 -7.90 -12.06
N ASN A 41 14.04 -7.45 -12.68
CA ASN A 41 14.09 -6.77 -13.98
C ASN A 41 13.78 -5.28 -13.77
N GLU A 42 14.61 -4.58 -12.99
CA GLU A 42 14.50 -3.12 -12.78
C GLU A 42 13.16 -2.64 -12.18
N GLY A 43 12.42 -3.54 -11.51
CA GLY A 43 11.27 -3.19 -10.68
C GLY A 43 11.67 -3.12 -9.20
N GLY A 44 10.67 -3.24 -8.32
CA GLY A 44 10.81 -3.19 -6.87
C GLY A 44 10.45 -1.82 -6.31
N TRP A 45 10.88 -1.56 -5.07
CA TRP A 45 10.79 -0.24 -4.46
C TRP A 45 11.89 0.66 -5.02
N ILE A 46 11.60 1.29 -6.14
CA ILE A 46 12.57 2.12 -6.89
C ILE A 46 12.12 3.58 -6.99
N MET A 47 10.81 3.83 -6.96
CA MET A 47 10.20 5.15 -7.15
C MET A 47 10.58 6.09 -6.00
N GLY A 48 11.18 7.24 -6.30
CA GLY A 48 11.64 8.19 -5.29
C GLY A 48 12.88 7.75 -4.50
N TYR A 49 13.49 6.61 -4.85
CA TYR A 49 14.71 6.10 -4.23
C TYR A 49 15.83 5.91 -5.26
N MET A 50 15.61 5.06 -6.27
CA MET A 50 16.56 4.79 -7.36
C MET A 50 16.20 5.51 -8.66
N ILE A 51 14.95 5.95 -8.80
CA ILE A 51 14.48 6.80 -9.89
C ILE A 51 13.69 7.98 -9.32
N ASP A 52 13.44 9.01 -10.13
CA ASP A 52 12.65 10.18 -9.75
C ASP A 52 11.25 9.78 -9.26
N GLY A 53 10.78 10.49 -8.23
CA GLY A 53 9.52 10.21 -7.54
C GLY A 53 8.35 11.08 -7.99
N THR A 54 7.28 11.08 -7.19
CA THR A 54 6.00 11.73 -7.50
C THR A 54 5.91 13.19 -7.03
N HIS A 55 6.91 13.72 -6.33
CA HIS A 55 6.96 15.13 -5.92
C HIS A 55 7.41 16.03 -7.09
N ALA A 56 6.70 15.93 -8.21
CA ALA A 56 6.95 16.62 -9.47
C ALA A 56 5.63 16.76 -10.26
N GLU A 57 5.60 17.63 -11.27
CA GLU A 57 4.41 17.81 -12.12
C GLU A 57 4.07 16.56 -12.95
N TYR A 58 5.09 15.76 -13.28
CA TYR A 58 4.97 14.50 -14.00
C TYR A 58 5.89 13.44 -13.42
N VAL A 59 5.48 12.17 -13.49
CA VAL A 59 6.26 11.02 -13.07
C VAL A 59 6.20 9.92 -14.12
N ARG A 60 7.32 9.24 -14.34
CA ARG A 60 7.40 8.09 -15.24
C ARG A 60 7.29 6.79 -14.45
N THR A 61 6.13 6.12 -14.52
CA THR A 61 5.94 4.82 -13.86
C THR A 61 6.36 3.66 -14.77
N PRO A 62 7.35 2.83 -14.37
CA PRO A 62 7.71 1.63 -15.11
C PRO A 62 6.66 0.53 -14.92
N PHE A 63 6.57 -0.39 -15.88
CA PHE A 63 5.67 -1.55 -15.83
C PHE A 63 4.21 -1.20 -15.55
N ALA A 64 3.68 -0.23 -16.30
CA ALA A 64 2.33 0.31 -16.13
C ALA A 64 1.25 -0.77 -15.97
N ASP A 65 1.22 -1.77 -16.87
CA ASP A 65 0.22 -2.85 -16.87
C ASP A 65 0.19 -3.70 -15.59
N THR A 66 1.27 -3.71 -14.82
CA THR A 66 1.42 -4.54 -13.62
C THR A 66 1.61 -3.71 -12.34
N SER A 67 1.83 -2.40 -12.46
CA SER A 67 2.20 -1.52 -11.35
C SER A 67 1.26 -0.32 -11.17
N LEU A 68 0.32 -0.13 -12.10
CA LEU A 68 -0.78 0.82 -11.98
C LEU A 68 -2.09 0.08 -11.74
N TYR A 69 -3.02 0.78 -11.07
CA TYR A 69 -4.38 0.32 -10.86
C TYR A 69 -5.32 1.44 -11.28
N HIS A 70 -6.44 1.13 -11.93
CA HIS A 70 -7.48 2.12 -12.20
C HIS A 70 -8.01 2.67 -10.88
N LEU A 71 -8.12 3.99 -10.77
CA LEU A 71 -8.81 4.61 -9.65
C LEU A 71 -10.30 4.24 -9.75
N PRO A 72 -10.90 3.59 -8.72
CA PRO A 72 -12.32 3.28 -8.74
C PRO A 72 -13.18 4.54 -8.84
N GLU A 73 -14.24 4.49 -9.63
CA GLU A 73 -15.17 5.61 -9.79
C GLU A 73 -15.78 6.01 -8.45
N GLY A 74 -15.75 7.30 -8.14
CA GLY A 74 -16.30 7.87 -6.90
C GLY A 74 -15.42 7.68 -5.66
N LEU A 75 -14.25 7.02 -5.77
CA LEU A 75 -13.30 6.98 -4.65
C LEU A 75 -12.60 8.34 -4.50
N ASN A 76 -12.60 8.87 -3.28
CA ASN A 76 -11.87 10.09 -2.96
C ASN A 76 -10.35 9.90 -3.19
N GLU A 77 -9.73 10.81 -3.93
CA GLU A 77 -8.31 10.75 -4.30
C GLU A 77 -7.37 10.85 -3.08
N ASP A 78 -7.69 11.69 -2.10
CA ASP A 78 -6.95 11.83 -0.83
C ASP A 78 -6.99 10.55 0.00
N VAL A 79 -8.00 9.69 -0.21
CA VAL A 79 -8.07 8.37 0.41
C VAL A 79 -7.37 7.33 -0.46
N ALA A 80 -7.55 7.40 -1.78
CA ALA A 80 -6.94 6.48 -2.73
C ALA A 80 -5.41 6.51 -2.67
N VAL A 81 -4.81 7.66 -2.35
CA VAL A 81 -3.35 7.77 -2.19
C VAL A 81 -2.81 6.81 -1.12
N PHE A 82 -3.59 6.45 -0.10
CA PHE A 82 -3.15 5.50 0.91
C PHE A 82 -2.95 4.07 0.36
N LEU A 83 -3.61 3.73 -0.75
CA LEU A 83 -3.44 2.46 -1.46
C LEU A 83 -2.13 2.39 -2.25
N SER A 84 -1.43 3.52 -2.44
CA SER A 84 -0.14 3.54 -3.14
C SER A 84 1.01 2.92 -2.34
N ASP A 85 0.93 2.99 -1.01
CA ASP A 85 2.00 2.58 -0.09
C ASP A 85 1.47 2.13 1.28
N ILE A 86 0.91 3.05 2.08
CA ILE A 86 0.74 2.78 3.51
C ILE A 86 -0.20 1.61 3.81
N LEU A 87 -1.30 1.47 3.07
CA LEU A 87 -2.24 0.36 3.25
C LEU A 87 -1.65 -0.98 2.79
N PRO A 88 -1.15 -1.13 1.54
CA PRO A 88 -0.56 -2.40 1.11
C PRO A 88 0.67 -2.77 1.94
N THR A 89 1.55 -1.82 2.28
CA THR A 89 2.72 -2.08 3.13
C THR A 89 2.32 -2.62 4.50
N SER A 90 1.33 -2.00 5.14
CA SER A 90 0.86 -2.42 6.47
C SER A 90 0.16 -3.77 6.44
N HIS A 91 -0.63 -4.02 5.41
CA HIS A 91 -1.34 -5.29 5.25
C HIS A 91 -0.39 -6.44 4.90
N GLU A 92 0.49 -6.28 3.91
CA GLU A 92 1.41 -7.33 3.47
C GLU A 92 2.50 -7.59 4.52
N ILE A 93 3.24 -6.56 4.92
CA ILE A 93 4.41 -6.71 5.79
C ILE A 93 4.03 -6.76 7.27
N GLY A 94 3.00 -6.01 7.68
CA GLY A 94 2.54 -6.01 9.06
C GLY A 94 1.64 -7.21 9.38
N VAL A 95 0.52 -7.31 8.69
CA VAL A 95 -0.57 -8.24 9.05
C VAL A 95 -0.35 -9.65 8.48
N GLN A 96 -0.13 -9.77 7.17
CA GLN A 96 0.03 -11.06 6.51
C GLN A 96 1.35 -11.74 6.90
N TYR A 97 2.46 -11.01 6.84
CA TYR A 97 3.76 -11.56 7.28
C TYR A 97 3.81 -11.77 8.80
N GLY A 98 3.09 -10.95 9.57
CA GLY A 98 2.83 -11.18 11.00
C GLY A 98 1.91 -12.36 11.30
N GLN A 99 1.31 -12.95 10.26
CA GLN A 99 0.43 -14.14 10.33
C GLN A 99 -0.76 -13.98 11.28
N VAL A 100 -1.37 -12.79 11.32
CA VAL A 100 -2.55 -12.53 12.15
C VAL A 100 -3.68 -13.50 11.78
N LYS A 101 -4.27 -14.12 12.80
CA LYS A 101 -5.37 -15.08 12.68
C LYS A 101 -6.56 -14.71 13.56
N PRO A 102 -7.75 -15.27 13.28
CA PRO A 102 -8.90 -15.14 14.14
C PRO A 102 -8.60 -15.55 15.59
N GLY A 103 -8.93 -14.65 16.52
CA GLY A 103 -8.72 -14.86 17.95
C GLY A 103 -7.31 -14.51 18.48
N ASP A 104 -6.39 -14.04 17.63
CA ASP A 104 -5.06 -13.62 18.09
C ASP A 104 -5.11 -12.36 18.95
N ASN A 105 -4.13 -12.22 19.83
CA ASN A 105 -3.82 -10.95 20.50
C ASN A 105 -2.69 -10.28 19.73
N VAL A 106 -2.95 -9.13 19.12
CA VAL A 106 -2.00 -8.42 18.25
C VAL A 106 -1.49 -7.18 18.97
N ALA A 107 -0.18 -7.02 19.04
CA ALA A 107 0.45 -5.77 19.49
C ALA A 107 1.02 -5.02 18.29
N ILE A 108 0.64 -3.77 18.11
CA ILE A 108 1.11 -2.88 17.05
C ILE A 108 1.93 -1.78 17.71
N VAL A 109 3.23 -1.73 17.40
CA VAL A 109 4.17 -0.75 17.95
C VAL A 109 4.39 0.37 16.95
N GLY A 110 3.98 1.58 17.33
CA GLY A 110 3.86 2.75 16.48
C GLY A 110 2.41 2.97 16.04
N ALA A 111 1.87 4.14 16.34
CA ALA A 111 0.52 4.59 16.04
C ALA A 111 0.50 5.67 14.94
N GLY A 112 1.57 5.76 14.12
CA GLY A 112 1.59 6.56 12.91
C GLY A 112 0.78 5.95 11.75
N PRO A 113 0.85 6.51 10.53
CA PRO A 113 0.01 6.08 9.39
C PRO A 113 0.10 4.58 9.04
N ILE A 114 1.29 3.99 9.12
CA ILE A 114 1.52 2.54 8.92
C ILE A 114 0.86 1.73 10.05
N GLY A 115 1.07 2.13 11.31
CA GLY A 115 0.47 1.45 12.46
C GLY A 115 -1.06 1.50 12.45
N MET A 116 -1.63 2.65 12.09
CA MET A 116 -3.08 2.82 11.91
C MET A 116 -3.62 1.98 10.75
N SER A 117 -2.86 1.89 9.66
CA SER A 117 -3.21 1.02 8.53
C SER A 117 -3.14 -0.46 8.90
N ALA A 118 -2.17 -0.85 9.73
CA ALA A 118 -2.09 -2.20 10.29
C ALA A 118 -3.27 -2.47 11.24
N LEU A 119 -3.67 -1.50 12.08
CA LEU A 119 -4.85 -1.59 12.92
C LEU A 119 -6.13 -1.80 12.10
N LEU A 120 -6.30 -1.04 11.01
CA LEU A 120 -7.44 -1.17 10.10
C LEU A 120 -7.46 -2.55 9.44
N THR A 121 -6.33 -2.98 8.88
CA THR A 121 -6.25 -4.20 8.06
C THR A 121 -6.17 -5.48 8.89
N ALA A 122 -5.66 -5.43 10.12
CA ALA A 122 -5.67 -6.56 11.05
C ALA A 122 -7.09 -7.01 11.40
N GLN A 123 -8.06 -6.08 11.42
CA GLN A 123 -9.45 -6.39 11.73
C GLN A 123 -10.12 -7.30 10.70
N PHE A 124 -9.63 -7.37 9.46
CA PHE A 124 -10.09 -8.35 8.47
C PHE A 124 -9.89 -9.80 8.91
N TYR A 125 -9.01 -10.02 9.89
CA TYR A 125 -8.66 -11.33 10.43
C TYR A 125 -9.32 -11.60 11.78
N SER A 126 -10.20 -10.74 12.28
CA SER A 126 -10.94 -10.92 13.54
C SER A 126 -10.07 -11.30 14.76
N PRO A 127 -9.01 -10.52 15.09
CA PRO A 127 -8.23 -10.76 16.30
C PRO A 127 -9.09 -10.59 17.55
N ALA A 128 -8.74 -11.29 18.64
CA ALA A 128 -9.42 -11.15 19.92
C ALA A 128 -9.15 -9.80 20.57
N ASN A 129 -7.89 -9.33 20.49
CA ASN A 129 -7.47 -8.04 21.03
C ASN A 129 -6.44 -7.40 20.10
N ILE A 130 -6.50 -6.07 19.98
CA ILE A 130 -5.44 -5.26 19.38
C ILE A 130 -4.95 -4.25 20.42
N ILE A 131 -3.63 -4.22 20.64
CA ILE A 131 -2.96 -3.33 21.58
C ILE A 131 -2.08 -2.38 20.77
N MET A 132 -2.43 -1.10 20.76
CA MET A 132 -1.61 -0.04 20.16
C MET A 132 -0.60 0.49 21.17
N VAL A 133 0.67 0.59 20.79
CA VAL A 133 1.76 1.10 21.62
C VAL A 133 2.42 2.27 20.91
N ASP A 134 2.43 3.45 21.53
CA ASP A 134 3.12 4.64 21.04
C ASP A 134 3.55 5.51 22.24
N VAL A 135 4.46 6.45 22.00
CA VAL A 135 4.91 7.44 22.99
C VAL A 135 4.09 8.73 22.93
N ASP A 136 3.38 8.99 21.83
CA ASP A 136 2.51 10.16 21.64
C ASP A 136 1.06 9.82 22.00
N ASP A 137 0.59 10.38 23.12
CA ASP A 137 -0.79 10.20 23.58
C ASP A 137 -1.82 10.65 22.55
N ASN A 138 -1.53 11.63 21.68
CA ASN A 138 -2.47 12.08 20.66
C ASN A 138 -2.71 11.01 19.60
N GLN A 139 -1.66 10.27 19.22
CA GLN A 139 -1.77 9.15 18.27
C GLN A 139 -2.57 8.00 18.90
N LEU A 140 -2.35 7.71 20.19
CA LEU A 140 -3.11 6.69 20.91
C LEU A 140 -4.59 7.06 21.07
N GLU A 141 -4.90 8.32 21.37
CA GLU A 141 -6.28 8.81 21.44
C GLU A 141 -6.97 8.75 20.08
N PHE A 142 -6.26 9.07 18.99
CA PHE A 142 -6.79 8.87 17.64
C PHE A 142 -7.03 7.39 17.33
N ALA A 143 -6.10 6.50 17.70
CA ALA A 143 -6.24 5.05 17.48
C ALA A 143 -7.47 4.48 18.19
N LYS A 144 -7.74 4.93 19.42
CA LYS A 144 -8.95 4.55 20.16
C LYS A 144 -10.23 4.94 19.43
N LYS A 145 -10.28 6.16 18.86
CA LYS A 145 -11.45 6.61 18.07
C LYS A 145 -11.66 5.72 16.85
N VAL A 146 -10.60 5.43 16.11
CA VAL A 146 -10.64 4.54 14.94
C VAL A 146 -11.14 3.15 15.32
N MET A 147 -10.68 2.58 16.44
CA MET A 147 -11.19 1.28 16.92
C MET A 147 -12.68 1.30 17.27
N ILE A 148 -13.15 2.35 17.94
CA ILE A 148 -14.56 2.47 18.35
C ILE A 148 -15.49 2.62 17.14
N GLU A 149 -15.09 3.38 16.11
CA GLU A 149 -15.88 3.56 14.89
C GLU A 149 -15.99 2.28 14.04
N MET A 150 -15.16 1.28 14.31
CA MET A 150 -15.12 0.01 13.58
C MET A 150 -15.83 -1.15 14.28
N THR A 151 -16.27 -0.98 15.53
CA THR A 151 -17.06 -1.95 16.32
C THR A 151 -18.53 -1.57 16.38
#